data_AF-A0A377PN58-F1
#
_entry.id   AF-A0A377PN58-F1
#
_cell.length_a   1.000
_cell.length_b   1.000
_cell.length_c   1.000
_cell.angle_alpha   90.00
_cell.angle_beta   90.00
_cell.angle_gamma   90.00
#
_symmetry.space_group_name_H-M   'P 1'
#
loop_
_entity.id
_entity.type
_entity.pdbx_description
1 polymer ?
#
loop_
_entity_poly.entity_id
_entity_poly.type
_entity_poly.pdbx_seq_one_letter_code
_entity_poly.pdbx_strand_id
1 'polypeptide(L)' 'MNLARGLVKVTINGAHNCRRIEIDPSLMEDDKEMLEDLIAAAFNDAARRIEETQKEKMASVSSGMQLPPGFKMPF' A
#
# COMPACT_ATOMS: atom_id res chain seq x y z
N MET A 1 -8.22 15.46 -2.61
CA MET A 1 -9.36 14.69 -2.06
C MET A 1 -8.84 13.92 -0.86
N ASN A 2 -9.21 14.31 0.35
CA ASN A 2 -8.48 14.00 1.57
C ASN A 2 -9.49 13.82 2.71
N LEU A 3 -10.12 12.64 2.80
CA LEU A 3 -11.26 12.42 3.70
C LEU A 3 -10.91 11.58 4.94
N ALA A 4 -9.68 11.04 5.08
CA ALA A 4 -9.32 10.16 6.21
C ALA A 4 -7.82 10.08 6.56
N ARG A 5 -6.97 11.04 6.13
CA ARG A 5 -5.50 10.93 6.35
C ARG A 5 -5.11 11.19 7.81
N GLY A 6 -5.36 10.24 8.70
CA GLY A 6 -4.79 10.26 10.05
C GLY A 6 -5.39 9.26 11.04
N LEU A 7 -6.67 8.91 10.89
CA LEU A 7 -7.37 8.17 11.95
C LEU A 7 -7.07 6.67 11.95
N VAL A 8 -6.89 6.05 10.78
CA VAL A 8 -6.38 4.68 10.65
C VAL A 8 -5.18 4.68 9.73
N LYS A 9 -4.09 4.08 10.18
CA LYS A 9 -2.87 3.91 9.40
C LYS A 9 -2.51 2.43 9.32
N VAL A 10 -2.44 1.93 8.09
CA VAL A 10 -2.04 0.54 7.80
C VAL A 10 -0.65 0.53 7.19
N THR A 11 0.24 -0.28 7.76
CA THR A 11 1.57 -0.55 7.22
C THR A 11 1.58 -1.95 6.61
N ILE A 12 1.79 -2.04 5.30
CA ILE A 12 1.88 -3.30 4.54
C ILE A 12 3.25 -3.35 3.85
N ASN A 13 3.84 -4.55 3.69
CA ASN A 13 5.07 -4.72 2.92
C ASN A 13 4.81 -5.09 1.44
N GLY A 14 5.86 -5.12 0.62
CA GLY A 14 5.74 -5.46 -0.82
C GLY A 14 5.27 -6.88 -1.14
N ALA A 15 5.04 -7.73 -0.14
CA ALA A 15 4.45 -9.07 -0.27
C ALA A 15 2.98 -9.09 0.18
N HIS A 16 2.34 -7.93 0.27
CA HIS A 16 0.96 -7.75 0.75
C HIS A 16 0.73 -8.20 2.21
N ASN A 17 1.78 -8.37 3.01
CA ASN A 17 1.64 -8.70 4.43
C ASN A 17 1.41 -7.43 5.26
N CYS A 18 0.29 -7.39 5.98
CA CYS A 18 0.02 -6.36 6.99
C CYS A 18 1.00 -6.51 8.16
N ARG A 19 1.71 -5.43 8.50
CA ARG A 19 2.70 -5.40 9.58
C ARG A 19 2.20 -4.63 10.81
N ARG A 20 1.39 -3.60 10.60
CA ARG A 20 0.89 -2.75 11.67
C ARG A 20 -0.41 -2.07 11.27
N ILE A 21 -1.31 -1.96 12.23
CA ILE A 21 -2.48 -1.10 12.17
C ILE A 21 -2.38 -0.16 13.36
N GLU A 22 -2.47 1.14 13.11
CA GLU A 22 -2.52 2.18 14.14
C GLU A 22 -3.89 2.86 14.01
N ILE A 23 -4.62 2.95 15.12
CA ILE A 23 -5.96 3.51 15.20
C ILE A 23 -5.88 4.69 16.16
N ASP A 24 -6.40 5.84 15.73
CA ASP A 24 -6.54 7.00 16.59
C ASP A 24 -7.51 6.67 17.74
N PRO A 25 -7.16 6.95 19.01
CA PRO A 25 -8.03 6.66 20.15
C PRO A 25 -9.44 7.23 20.02
N SER A 26 -9.64 8.34 19.30
CA SER A 26 -10.97 8.92 19.11
C SER A 26 -11.94 7.95 18.44
N LEU A 27 -11.46 7.06 17.57
CA LEU A 27 -12.28 6.08 16.86
C LEU A 27 -12.78 4.94 17.76
N MET A 28 -12.26 4.82 18.98
CA MET A 28 -12.74 3.83 19.95
C MET A 28 -14.04 4.27 20.63
N GLU A 29 -14.37 5.56 20.58
CA GLU A 29 -15.62 6.13 21.09
C GLU A 29 -16.73 6.16 20.01
N ASP A 30 -16.37 5.92 18.76
CA ASP A 30 -17.27 5.90 17.60
C ASP A 30 -17.99 4.55 17.43
N ASP A 31 -18.95 4.50 16.49
CA ASP A 31 -19.63 3.25 16.14
C ASP A 31 -18.63 2.24 15.56
N LYS A 32 -18.75 0.99 16.02
CA LYS A 32 -17.99 -0.15 15.53
C LYS A 32 -18.03 -0.25 13.99
N GLU A 33 -19.19 -0.03 13.39
CA GLU A 33 -19.37 -0.11 11.93
C GLU A 33 -18.49 0.91 11.20
N MET A 34 -18.38 2.14 11.74
CA MET A 34 -17.51 3.18 11.19
C MET A 34 -16.03 2.78 11.29
N LEU A 35 -15.61 2.23 12.44
CA LEU A 35 -14.23 1.78 12.62
C LEU A 35 -13.87 0.66 11.63
N GLU A 36 -14.75 -0.31 11.44
CA GLU A 36 -14.58 -1.41 10.48
C GLU A 36 -14.44 -0.88 9.04
N ASP A 37 -15.30 0.07 8.64
CA ASP A 37 -15.26 0.71 7.33
C ASP A 37 -13.95 1.48 7.10
N LEU A 38 -13.49 2.23 8.10
CA LEU A 38 -12.23 2.98 8.02
C LEU A 38 -11.02 2.05 7.91
N ILE A 39 -11.02 0.94 8.63
CA ILE A 39 -9.95 -0.08 8.52
C ILE A 39 -9.94 -0.69 7.12
N ALA A 40 -11.11 -1.07 6.59
CA ALA A 40 -11.22 -1.62 5.24
C ALA A 40 -10.73 -0.63 4.17
N ALA A 41 -11.15 0.64 4.27
CA ALA A 41 -10.73 1.70 3.36
C ALA A 41 -9.21 1.92 3.41
N ALA A 42 -8.62 1.99 4.60
CA ALA A 42 -7.19 2.19 4.79
C ALA A 42 -6.35 1.02 4.25
N PHE A 43 -6.82 -0.22 4.44
CA PHE A 43 -6.17 -1.41 3.91
C PHE A 43 -6.18 -1.44 2.38
N ASN A 44 -7.34 -1.17 1.76
CA ASN A 44 -7.48 -1.13 0.31
C ASN A 44 -6.62 -0.03 -0.33
N ASP A 45 -6.53 1.14 0.31
CA ASP A 45 -5.64 2.22 -0.12
C ASP A 45 -4.16 1.81 -0.03
N ALA A 46 -3.75 1.14 1.05
CA ALA A 46 -2.38 0.63 1.20
C ALA A 46 -2.04 -0.46 0.17
N ALA A 47 -2.97 -1.37 -0.12
CA ALA A 47 -2.81 -2.38 -1.16
C ALA A 47 -2.62 -1.76 -2.55
N ARG A 48 -3.47 -0.79 -2.92
CA ARG A 48 -3.36 -0.06 -4.20
C ARG A 48 -2.02 0.66 -4.33
N ARG A 49 -1.56 1.33 -3.27
CA ARG A 49 -0.26 2.02 -3.25
C ARG A 49 0.93 1.07 -3.43
N ILE A 50 0.84 -0.15 -2.91
CA ILE A 50 1.88 -1.17 -3.11
C ILE A 50 1.96 -1.58 -4.58
N GLU A 51 0.83 -1.81 -5.24
CA GLU A 51 0.81 -2.14 -6.67
C GLU A 51 1.41 -1.01 -7.51
N GLU A 52 1.06 0.24 -7.21
CA GLU A 52 1.64 1.44 -7.85
C GLU A 52 3.17 1.48 -7.62
N THR A 53 3.62 1.32 -6.37
CA THR A 53 5.05 1.31 -6.01
C THR A 53 5.81 0.17 -6.70
N GLN A 54 5.21 -1.02 -6.83
CA GLN A 54 5.80 -2.15 -7.53
C GLN A 54 5.94 -1.85 -9.03
N LYS A 55 4.91 -1.29 -9.67
CA LYS A 55 4.95 -0.88 -11.08
C LYS A 55 6.02 0.19 -11.32
N GLU A 56 6.10 1.19 -10.45
CA GLU A 56 7.13 2.24 -10.51
C GLU A 56 8.55 1.68 -10.31
N LYS A 57 8.74 0.73 -9.37
CA LYS A 57 10.02 0.04 -9.21
C LYS A 57 10.40 -0.78 -10.43
N MET A 58 9.46 -1.50 -11.04
CA MET A 58 9.73 -2.25 -12.27
C MET A 58 10.05 -1.32 -13.44
N ALA A 59 9.35 -0.20 -13.58
CA ALA A 59 9.62 0.81 -14.60
C ALA A 59 10.98 1.53 -14.40
N SER A 60 11.35 1.84 -13.15
CA SER A 60 12.65 2.45 -12.85
C SER A 60 13.81 1.46 -13.05
N VAL A 61 13.63 0.19 -12.72
CA VAL A 61 14.61 -0.86 -13.02
C VAL A 61 14.76 -1.04 -14.53
N SER A 62 13.66 -1.12 -15.29
CA SER A 62 13.73 -1.32 -16.74
C SER A 62 14.32 -0.11 -17.49
N SER A 63 14.12 1.11 -16.99
CA SER A 63 14.71 2.32 -17.57
C SER A 63 16.17 2.55 -17.17
N GLY A 64 16.59 2.10 -15.98
CA GLY A 64 17.99 2.15 -15.54
C GLY A 64 18.85 0.99 -16.09
N MET A 65 18.21 -0.11 -16.47
CA MET A 65 18.86 -1.25 -17.11
C MET A 65 18.93 -0.96 -18.62
N GLN A 66 20.04 -0.38 -19.09
CA GLN A 66 20.50 -0.66 -20.46
C GLN A 66 20.77 -2.16 -20.51
N LEU A 67 19.72 -2.95 -20.76
CA LEU A 67 19.81 -4.39 -20.87
C LEU A 67 20.95 -4.68 -21.85
N PRO A 68 22.04 -5.35 -21.41
CA PRO A 68 23.15 -5.64 -22.28
C PRO A 68 22.62 -6.34 -23.53
N PRO A 69 23.07 -5.98 -24.74
CA PRO A 69 22.61 -6.64 -25.96
C PRO A 69 22.82 -8.16 -25.82
N GLY A 70 21.73 -8.92 -25.83
CA GLY A 70 21.73 -10.37 -25.61
C GLY A 70 21.16 -10.88 -24.28
N PHE A 71 20.67 -10.00 -23.39
CA PHE A 71 20.00 -10.45 -22.15
C PHE A 71 18.65 -11.12 -22.45
N LYS A 72 18.64 -12.46 -22.50
CA LYS A 72 17.40 -13.26 -22.47
C LYS A 72 16.90 -13.32 -21.02
N MET A 73 15.76 -12.71 -20.76
CA MET A 73 15.05 -12.93 -19.49
C MET A 73 14.67 -14.41 -19.38
N PRO A 74 14.97 -15.09 -18.26
CA PRO A 74 14.56 -16.47 -18.04
C PRO A 74 13.11 -16.46 -17.57
N PHE A 75 12.19 -16.49 -18.53
CA PHE A 75 10.86 -17.05 -18.33
C PHE A 75 10.61 -18.09 -19.40
#